data_AF-A0A1V3WSL2-F1
#
_entry.id   AF-A0A1V3WSL2-F1
#
_cell.length_a   1.000
_cell.length_b   1.000
_cell.length_c   1.000
_cell.angle_alpha   90.00
_cell.angle_beta   90.00
_cell.angle_gamma   90.00
#
_symmetry.space_group_name_H-M   'P 1'
#
loop_
_entity.id
_entity.type
_entity.pdbx_description
1 polymer ?
#
loop_
_entity_poly.entity_id
_entity_poly.type
_entity_poly.pdbx_seq_one_letter_code
_entity_poly.pdbx_strand_id
1 'polypeptide(L)'
;MGDTVLLNSGDSLDAFAVCHLGTGTEAGAYTCYVKFAAVSPRAQAEHVFGQLLDACETLAVQQGMRRVDAGVNVNRGLAYRSMLRRGFTAESYGVSMHRPDAPAYNRHDTYVIDDLR
;
A
#
# COMPACT_ATOMS: atom_id res chain seq x y z
N MET A 1 3.23 17.68 2.35
CA MET A 1 2.26 17.32 3.41
C MET A 1 1.80 15.90 3.15
N GLY A 2 1.59 15.13 4.22
CA GLY A 2 1.16 13.74 4.15
C GLY A 2 0.28 13.44 5.36
N ASP A 3 -0.33 12.26 5.35
CA ASP A 3 -1.18 11.79 6.42
C ASP A 3 -0.95 10.30 6.67
N THR A 4 -1.43 9.79 7.79
CA THR A 4 -1.39 8.37 8.14
C THR A 4 -2.81 7.84 8.32
N VAL A 5 -3.18 6.86 7.50
CA VAL A 5 -4.42 6.10 7.69
C VAL A 5 -4.16 5.02 8.73
N LEU A 6 -5.03 4.91 9.73
CA LEU A 6 -4.97 3.89 10.78
C LEU A 6 -6.30 3.14 10.82
N LEU A 7 -6.24 1.81 10.78
CA LEU A 7 -7.38 0.93 11.04
C LEU A 7 -7.19 0.23 12.38
N ASN A 8 -8.09 0.52 13.32
CA ASN A 8 -8.06 -0.04 14.67
C ASN A 8 -9.26 -0.98 14.90
N SER A 9 -9.04 -2.04 15.67
CA SER A 9 -10.08 -2.87 16.26
C SER A 9 -9.93 -2.80 17.79
N GLY A 10 -10.84 -2.06 18.41
CA GLY A 10 -10.73 -1.68 19.82
C GLY A 10 -9.42 -0.94 20.10
N ASP A 11 -8.64 -1.45 21.05
CA ASP A 11 -7.35 -0.89 21.45
C ASP A 11 -6.17 -1.38 20.61
N SER A 12 -6.42 -2.12 19.53
CA SER A 12 -5.38 -2.71 18.68
C SER A 12 -5.33 -2.08 17.30
N LEU A 13 -4.12 -1.81 16.81
CA LEU A 13 -3.87 -1.42 15.43
C LEU A 13 -3.81 -2.67 14.54
N ASP A 14 -4.65 -2.72 13.52
CA ASP A 14 -4.72 -3.82 12.57
C ASP A 14 -4.03 -3.48 11.25
N ALA A 15 -4.04 -2.22 10.84
CA ALA A 15 -3.31 -1.77 9.66
C ALA A 15 -3.00 -0.29 9.69
N PHE A 16 -1.98 0.11 8.93
CA PHE A 16 -1.68 1.51 8.69
C PHE A 16 -1.13 1.76 7.29
N ALA A 17 -1.28 2.99 6.82
CA ALA A 17 -0.67 3.47 5.59
C ALA A 17 -0.13 4.89 5.77
N VAL A 18 1.07 5.15 5.26
CA VAL A 18 1.71 6.48 5.21
C VAL A 18 1.55 7.02 3.80
N CYS A 19 0.87 8.16 3.68
CA CYS A 19 0.47 8.75 2.42
C CYS A 19 1.14 10.12 2.20
N HIS A 20 1.73 10.31 1.02
CA HIS A 20 2.16 11.62 0.51
C HIS A 20 1.08 12.18 -0.42
N LEU A 21 0.80 13.49 -0.33
CA LEU A 21 -0.33 14.11 -1.02
C LEU A 21 0.12 15.30 -1.87
N GLY A 22 -0.12 15.22 -3.18
CA GLY A 22 -0.09 16.37 -4.08
C GLY A 22 1.29 16.97 -4.36
N THR A 23 1.26 18.12 -5.04
CA THR A 23 2.44 18.85 -5.54
C THR A 23 3.39 19.23 -4.39
N GLY A 24 4.70 19.15 -4.65
CA GLY A 24 5.72 19.42 -3.62
C GLY A 24 5.96 18.26 -2.66
N THR A 25 5.38 17.08 -2.95
CA THR A 25 5.69 15.81 -2.30
C THR A 25 6.12 14.78 -3.35
N GLU A 26 6.61 13.62 -2.90
CA GLU A 26 6.95 12.50 -3.78
C GLU A 26 5.75 11.96 -4.57
N ALA A 27 4.51 12.27 -4.16
CA ALA A 27 3.31 11.86 -4.87
C ALA A 27 3.19 12.54 -6.24
N GLY A 28 3.70 13.76 -6.38
CA GLY A 28 3.44 14.59 -7.55
C GLY A 28 2.02 15.17 -7.58
N ALA A 29 1.69 15.87 -8.65
CA ALA A 29 0.41 16.59 -8.75
C ALA A 29 -0.80 15.62 -8.72
N TYR A 30 -1.84 16.01 -7.98
CA TYR A 30 -3.13 15.32 -7.90
C TYR A 30 -3.07 13.84 -7.51
N THR A 31 -2.02 13.41 -6.81
CA THR A 31 -1.80 12.01 -6.45
C THR A 31 -1.73 11.84 -4.94
N CYS A 32 -2.37 10.78 -4.43
CA CYS A 32 -2.11 10.23 -3.11
C CYS A 32 -1.16 9.05 -3.29
N TYR A 33 0.09 9.22 -2.86
CA TYR A 33 1.09 8.16 -2.94
C TYR A 33 1.18 7.43 -1.61
N VAL A 34 0.78 6.15 -1.60
CA VAL A 34 0.96 5.27 -0.44
C VAL A 34 2.41 4.81 -0.44
N LYS A 35 3.24 5.53 0.32
CA LYS A 35 4.68 5.27 0.42
C LYS A 35 4.95 3.97 1.17
N PHE A 36 4.18 3.69 2.21
CA PHE A 36 4.29 2.44 2.94
C PHE A 36 2.95 2.08 3.54
N ALA A 37 2.59 0.81 3.50
CA ALA A 37 1.44 0.31 4.25
C ALA A 37 1.68 -1.11 4.72
N ALA A 38 1.12 -1.47 5.87
CA ALA A 38 1.21 -2.82 6.39
C ALA A 38 -0.06 -3.21 7.13
N VAL A 39 -0.42 -4.49 7.01
CA VAL A 39 -1.50 -5.11 7.76
C VAL A 39 -0.91 -6.16 8.70
N SER A 40 -1.39 -6.15 9.94
CA SER A 40 -1.08 -7.16 10.93
C SER A 40 -1.46 -8.55 10.40
N PRO A 41 -0.62 -9.59 10.58
CA PRO A 41 -0.86 -10.94 10.03
C PRO A 41 -1.97 -11.72 10.78
N ARG A 42 -2.89 -11.01 11.45
CA ARG A 42 -4.01 -11.61 12.18
C ARG A 42 -5.08 -12.12 11.22
N ALA A 43 -6.10 -12.78 11.77
CA ALA A 43 -7.24 -13.26 10.99
C ALA A 43 -7.83 -12.13 10.13
N GLN A 44 -8.19 -12.47 8.89
CA GLN A 44 -8.80 -11.55 7.92
C GLN A 44 -7.87 -10.46 7.33
N ALA A 45 -6.55 -10.66 7.33
CA ALA A 45 -5.60 -9.71 6.75
C ALA A 45 -5.93 -9.25 5.32
N GLU A 46 -6.50 -10.12 4.47
CA GLU A 46 -6.98 -9.73 3.13
C GLU A 46 -8.10 -8.69 3.18
N HIS A 47 -9.08 -8.91 4.05
CA HIS A 47 -10.22 -8.03 4.23
C HIS A 47 -9.75 -6.67 4.76
N VAL A 48 -8.90 -6.69 5.78
CA VAL A 48 -8.33 -5.48 6.39
C VAL A 48 -7.45 -4.72 5.39
N PHE A 49 -6.64 -5.42 4.57
CA PHE A 49 -5.88 -4.78 3.49
C PHE A 49 -6.80 -4.09 2.49
N GLY A 50 -7.92 -4.73 2.19
CA GLY A 50 -8.96 -4.13 1.37
C GLY A 50 -9.52 -2.84 1.96
N GLN A 51 -9.91 -2.86 3.22
CA GLN A 51 -10.38 -1.67 3.93
C GLN A 51 -9.32 -0.56 3.98
N LEU A 52 -8.05 -0.93 4.09
CA LEU A 52 -6.94 0.02 4.12
C LEU A 52 -6.79 0.75 2.79
N LEU A 53 -6.91 0.04 1.67
CA LEU A 53 -6.91 0.63 0.34
C LEU A 53 -8.11 1.56 0.14
N ASP A 54 -9.30 1.12 0.52
CA ASP A 54 -10.54 1.92 0.42
C ASP A 54 -10.44 3.20 1.28
N ALA A 55 -9.78 3.13 2.44
CA ALA A 55 -9.51 4.28 3.29
C ALA A 55 -8.47 5.24 2.70
N CYS A 56 -7.43 4.73 2.01
CA CYS A 56 -6.48 5.56 1.27
C CYS A 56 -7.14 6.29 0.10
N GLU A 57 -8.06 5.65 -0.61
CA GLU A 57 -8.87 6.29 -1.65
C GLU A 57 -9.78 7.38 -1.07
N THR A 58 -10.40 7.12 0.08
CA THR A 58 -11.21 8.12 0.79
C THR A 58 -10.38 9.34 1.18
N LEU A 59 -9.18 9.11 1.74
CA LEU A 59 -8.23 10.19 2.03
C LEU A 59 -7.87 10.97 0.76
N ALA A 60 -7.58 10.28 -0.34
CA ALA A 60 -7.25 10.89 -1.62
C ALA A 60 -8.36 11.83 -2.09
N VAL A 61 -9.62 11.37 -2.06
CA VAL A 61 -10.79 12.16 -2.44
C VAL A 61 -10.96 13.39 -1.53
N GLN A 62 -10.88 13.20 -0.21
CA GLN A 62 -11.00 14.30 0.76
C GLN A 62 -9.94 15.39 0.57
N GLN A 63 -8.75 15.00 0.13
CA GLN A 63 -7.63 15.91 -0.12
C GLN A 63 -7.61 16.45 -1.56
N GLY A 64 -8.61 16.14 -2.38
CA GLY A 64 -8.72 16.62 -3.76
C GLY A 64 -7.73 15.96 -4.74
N MET A 65 -7.23 14.78 -4.40
CA MET A 65 -6.40 13.96 -5.28
C MET A 65 -7.29 13.19 -6.27
N ARG A 66 -6.71 12.82 -7.42
CA ARG A 66 -7.41 12.18 -8.54
C ARG A 66 -7.05 10.72 -8.71
N ARG A 67 -5.96 10.25 -8.08
CA ARG A 67 -5.51 8.87 -8.13
C ARG A 67 -4.74 8.47 -6.87
N VAL A 68 -4.64 7.17 -6.66
CA VAL A 68 -3.80 6.55 -5.64
C VAL A 68 -2.69 5.76 -6.33
N ASP A 69 -1.44 6.08 -5.98
CA ASP A 69 -0.25 5.36 -6.45
C ASP A 69 0.30 4.52 -5.29
N ALA A 70 0.71 3.28 -5.56
CA ALA A 70 1.26 2.37 -4.55
C ALA A 70 2.22 1.34 -5.17
N GLY A 71 3.27 0.96 -4.44
CA GLY A 71 4.24 -0.05 -4.86
C GLY A 71 4.03 -1.40 -4.16
N VAL A 72 4.06 -2.50 -4.91
CA VAL A 72 4.01 -3.86 -4.33
C VAL A 72 5.01 -4.78 -5.02
N ASN A 73 5.78 -5.54 -4.23
CA ASN A 73 6.61 -6.59 -4.76
C ASN A 73 5.74 -7.79 -5.17
N VAL A 74 5.87 -8.27 -6.41
CA VAL A 74 5.04 -9.36 -6.95
C VAL A 74 5.19 -10.70 -6.22
N ASN A 75 6.26 -10.91 -5.44
CA ASN A 75 6.38 -12.07 -4.55
C ASN A 75 5.35 -12.03 -3.40
N ARG A 76 4.81 -10.85 -3.06
CA ARG A 76 3.67 -10.67 -2.14
C ARG A 76 2.35 -10.88 -2.88
N GLY A 77 2.19 -12.09 -3.40
CA GLY A 77 1.18 -12.40 -4.41
C GLY A 77 -0.26 -12.14 -3.96
N LEU A 78 -0.60 -12.33 -2.67
CA LEU A 78 -1.95 -11.98 -2.19
C LEU A 78 -2.20 -10.48 -2.21
N ALA A 79 -1.25 -9.66 -1.74
CA ALA A 79 -1.36 -8.21 -1.80
C ALA A 79 -1.50 -7.70 -3.24
N TYR A 80 -0.62 -8.17 -4.14
CA TYR A 80 -0.67 -7.80 -5.56
C TYR A 80 -2.02 -8.13 -6.20
N ARG A 81 -2.54 -9.36 -6.00
CA ARG A 81 -3.86 -9.73 -6.53
C ARG A 81 -4.99 -8.93 -5.92
N SER A 82 -4.91 -8.59 -4.63
CA SER A 82 -5.91 -7.74 -3.97
C SER A 82 -5.95 -6.32 -4.54
N MET A 83 -4.79 -5.76 -4.91
CA MET A 83 -4.71 -4.47 -5.62
C MET A 83 -5.32 -4.56 -7.02
N LEU A 84 -5.00 -5.62 -7.79
CA LEU A 84 -5.60 -5.82 -9.12
C LEU A 84 -7.13 -5.93 -9.07
N ARG A 85 -7.69 -6.64 -8.07
CA ARG A 85 -9.15 -6.74 -7.89
C ARG A 85 -9.81 -5.39 -7.59
N ARG A 86 -9.05 -4.40 -7.12
CA ARG A 86 -9.50 -3.02 -6.85
C ARG A 86 -9.21 -2.05 -7.99
N GLY A 87 -8.75 -2.54 -9.15
CA GLY A 87 -8.54 -1.72 -10.33
C GLY A 87 -7.20 -0.99 -10.39
N PHE A 88 -6.25 -1.31 -9.49
CA PHE A 88 -4.88 -0.86 -9.66
C PHE A 88 -4.30 -1.42 -10.96
N THR A 89 -3.56 -0.59 -11.69
CA THR A 89 -2.84 -0.97 -12.91
C THR A 89 -1.36 -0.66 -12.74
N ALA A 90 -0.49 -1.46 -13.36
CA ALA A 90 0.95 -1.27 -13.26
C ALA A 90 1.41 -0.16 -14.23
N GLU A 91 1.97 0.92 -13.69
CA GLU A 91 2.56 2.03 -14.48
C GLU A 91 4.09 1.92 -14.60
N SER A 92 4.75 1.21 -13.68
CA SER A 92 6.21 1.03 -13.66
C SER A 92 6.59 -0.35 -13.15
N TYR A 93 7.72 -0.86 -13.61
CA TYR A 93 8.28 -2.15 -13.22
C TYR A 93 9.72 -1.98 -12.75
N GLY A 94 10.06 -2.61 -11.64
CA GLY A 94 11.41 -2.65 -11.08
C GLY A 94 11.77 -4.06 -10.62
N VAL A 95 13.06 -4.31 -10.41
CA VAL A 95 13.58 -5.60 -9.93
C VAL A 95 14.30 -5.39 -8.61
N SER A 96 13.83 -6.05 -7.55
CA SER A 96 14.55 -6.12 -6.27
C SER A 96 15.60 -7.23 -6.34
N MET A 97 16.87 -6.87 -6.21
CA MET A 97 17.98 -7.82 -6.18
C MET A 97 18.33 -8.19 -4.73
N HIS A 98 18.45 -9.49 -4.45
CA HIS A 98 18.83 -10.01 -3.13
C HIS A 98 20.14 -10.80 -3.21
N ARG A 99 20.93 -10.75 -2.13
CA ARG A 99 22.11 -11.59 -1.93
C ARG A 99 22.14 -12.11 -0.49
N PRO A 100 22.38 -13.41 -0.24
CA PRO A 100 22.54 -14.48 -1.22
C PRO A 100 21.24 -14.79 -1.99
N ASP A 101 21.32 -15.65 -3.01
CA ASP A 101 20.15 -16.18 -3.70
C ASP A 101 19.41 -17.18 -2.80
N ALA A 102 18.55 -16.63 -1.93
CA ALA A 102 17.78 -17.35 -0.93
C ALA A 102 16.43 -16.66 -0.70
N PRO A 103 15.40 -17.38 -0.18
CA PRO A 103 14.13 -16.77 0.18
C PRO A 103 14.32 -15.58 1.14
N ALA A 104 13.85 -14.40 0.72
CA ALA A 104 13.96 -13.17 1.48
C ALA A 104 12.66 -12.87 2.26
N TYR A 105 12.42 -11.61 2.61
CA TYR A 105 11.29 -11.15 3.42
C TYR A 105 9.97 -10.96 2.64
N ASN A 106 9.99 -11.03 1.30
CA ASN A 106 8.77 -10.96 0.50
C ASN A 106 8.05 -12.31 0.48
N ARG A 107 7.06 -12.46 1.37
CA ARG A 107 6.25 -13.68 1.51
C ARG A 107 4.91 -13.53 0.78
N HIS A 108 4.38 -14.66 0.30
CA HIS A 108 3.15 -14.68 -0.50
C HIS A 108 1.92 -14.10 0.22
N ASP A 109 1.89 -14.28 1.54
CA ASP A 109 0.77 -14.02 2.43
C ASP A 109 0.88 -12.71 3.22
N THR A 110 1.88 -11.87 2.93
CA THR A 110 2.03 -10.56 3.57
C THR A 110 1.34 -9.46 2.77
N TYR A 111 0.59 -8.61 3.49
CA TYR A 111 -0.11 -7.46 2.93
C TYR A 111 0.65 -6.19 3.27
N VAL A 112 1.68 -5.90 2.46
CA VAL A 112 2.57 -4.76 2.65
C VAL A 112 2.77 -4.05 1.31
N ILE A 113 2.61 -2.73 1.32
CA ILE A 113 2.96 -1.80 0.24
C ILE A 113 4.31 -1.16 0.61
N ASP A 114 5.22 -1.11 -0.36
CA ASP A 114 6.55 -0.55 -0.19
C ASP A 114 6.74 0.69 -1.07
N ASP A 115 7.70 1.50 -0.65
CA ASP A 115 8.31 2.51 -1.49
C ASP A 115 9.25 1.82 -2.48
N LEU A 116 8.78 1.63 -3.72
CA LEU A 116 9.50 0.97 -4.81
C LEU A 116 9.77 1.93 -5.97
N ARG A 117 9.73 3.24 -5.71
CA ARG A 117 10.12 4.29 -6.66
C ARG A 117 11.62 4.52 -6.66
#